data_AF-A0A932A6P2-F1
#
_entry.id   AF-A0A932A6P2-F1
#
_cell.length_a   1.000
_cell.length_b   1.000
_cell.length_c   1.000
_cell.angle_alpha   90.00
_cell.angle_beta   90.00
_cell.angle_gamma   90.00
#
_symmetry.space_group_name_H-M   'P 1'
#
loop_
_entity.id
_entity.type
_entity.pdbx_description
1 polymer ?
#
loop_
_entity_poly.entity_id
_entity_poly.type
_entity_poly.pdbx_seq_one_letter_code
_entity_poly.pdbx_strand_id
1 'polypeptide(L)'
;MKKTYLLILSLFMTMSPLLYSQSETEAPSLNSCINGLSSSNPMDRYEAAYCLSSFKGNEKAFEALLSSLHDKDSWVRFAVLNALEDHGDSRAYPKIKNLLWGSYHPKYMEEFSLFEENFVISAIFKTLGKVGEKEAIRETFKYFKKQPDELSTAWILGWDGVKDAAQDALLVLLKDASQEELRSLYAESKDLLLAEQKTPLFGIEDKFAKQMATVFLKSSAQAPDVAAEVLSTLVNQWRNTWRKKLAESLPSQIVTLQGKLEDQGKFIGRLGQLRLVTDQGELISQVHMDVERLSELDTLRGKEVVITGTLQHRRGRSKLYPFVEDAHPLFLELTTIQEMAVERE
;
A
#
# COMPACT_ATOMS: atom_id res chain seq x y z
N MET A 1 -12.58 -33.37 -9.38
CA MET A 1 -11.98 -32.90 -8.11
C MET A 1 -11.98 -31.38 -7.96
N LYS A 2 -11.60 -30.56 -8.96
CA LYS A 2 -11.60 -29.07 -8.85
C LYS A 2 -12.98 -28.38 -8.80
N LYS A 3 -14.01 -28.91 -9.48
CA LYS A 3 -15.40 -28.38 -9.39
C LYS A 3 -16.07 -28.62 -8.02
N THR A 4 -15.56 -29.56 -7.24
CA THR A 4 -16.09 -29.90 -5.91
C THR A 4 -15.69 -28.84 -4.88
N TYR A 5 -14.50 -28.23 -5.01
CA TYR A 5 -14.01 -27.18 -4.11
C TYR A 5 -14.82 -25.87 -4.20
N LEU A 6 -15.23 -25.45 -5.39
CA LEU A 6 -16.08 -24.25 -5.57
C LEU A 6 -17.50 -24.42 -5.01
N LEU A 7 -18.06 -25.63 -5.07
CA LEU A 7 -19.34 -25.96 -4.45
C LEU A 7 -19.22 -26.02 -2.91
N ILE A 8 -18.12 -26.55 -2.39
CA ILE A 8 -17.82 -26.57 -0.94
C ILE A 8 -17.59 -25.15 -0.39
N LEU A 9 -17.00 -24.24 -1.20
CA LEU A 9 -16.79 -22.83 -0.84
C LEU A 9 -18.11 -22.07 -0.55
N SER A 10 -19.16 -22.37 -1.32
CA SER A 10 -20.50 -21.80 -1.12
C SER A 10 -21.21 -22.34 0.14
N LEU A 11 -20.92 -23.59 0.52
CA LEU A 11 -21.44 -24.18 1.74
C LEU A 11 -20.71 -23.68 3.01
N PHE A 12 -19.40 -23.43 2.93
CA PHE A 12 -18.59 -23.04 4.09
C PHE A 12 -18.77 -21.57 4.53
N MET A 13 -19.08 -20.65 3.61
CA MET A 13 -19.37 -19.25 3.96
C MET A 13 -20.71 -19.07 4.69
N THR A 14 -21.61 -20.06 4.64
CA THR A 14 -22.94 -19.98 5.27
C THR A 14 -23.12 -20.91 6.46
N MET A 15 -22.25 -21.91 6.63
CA MET A 15 -22.33 -22.88 7.72
C MET A 15 -21.19 -22.71 8.72
N SER A 16 -21.45 -21.92 9.75
CA SER A 16 -20.91 -22.09 11.10
C SER A 16 -21.92 -21.45 12.07
N PRO A 17 -22.37 -22.06 13.19
CA PRO A 17 -21.98 -23.34 13.81
C PRO A 17 -23.22 -24.18 14.19
N LEU A 18 -23.68 -25.10 13.33
CA LEU A 18 -24.83 -25.96 13.68
C LEU A 18 -24.65 -27.45 13.40
N LEU A 19 -23.44 -27.88 12.99
CA LEU A 19 -23.13 -29.30 12.78
C LEU A 19 -21.87 -29.78 13.52
N TYR A 20 -21.53 -29.15 14.65
CA TYR A 20 -20.61 -29.75 15.63
C TYR A 20 -21.45 -30.41 16.73
N SER A 21 -22.07 -31.55 16.41
CA SER A 21 -22.63 -32.41 17.45
C SER A 21 -21.48 -33.07 18.21
N GLN A 22 -21.32 -32.71 19.48
CA GLN A 22 -20.73 -33.50 20.56
C GLN A 22 -19.61 -34.49 20.18
N SER A 23 -18.38 -33.98 20.13
CA SER A 23 -17.25 -34.71 20.70
C SER A 23 -16.38 -33.71 21.47
N GLU A 24 -16.08 -34.02 22.73
CA GLU A 24 -15.04 -33.34 23.50
C GLU A 24 -13.68 -33.69 22.85
N THR A 25 -13.35 -33.04 21.75
CA THR A 25 -11.99 -33.08 21.21
C THR A 25 -11.13 -32.22 22.12
N GLU A 26 -10.24 -32.85 22.89
CA GLU A 26 -9.14 -32.16 23.56
C GLU A 26 -8.48 -31.18 22.59
N ALA A 27 -8.20 -29.96 23.05
CA ALA A 27 -7.52 -28.96 22.22
C ALA A 27 -6.27 -29.59 21.59
N PRO A 28 -6.07 -29.46 20.27
CA PRO A 28 -5.02 -30.18 19.58
C PRO A 28 -3.64 -29.84 20.17
N SER A 29 -2.88 -30.86 20.53
CA SER A 29 -1.55 -30.66 21.14
C SER A 29 -0.54 -30.14 20.11
N LEU A 30 0.48 -29.41 20.58
CA LEU A 30 1.58 -28.90 19.75
C LEU A 30 2.18 -29.99 18.85
N ASN A 31 2.46 -31.17 19.41
CA ASN A 31 3.05 -32.29 18.66
C ASN A 31 2.09 -32.83 17.59
N SER A 32 0.79 -32.87 17.89
CA SER A 32 -0.23 -33.27 16.90
C SER A 32 -0.23 -32.31 15.71
N CYS A 33 -0.19 -31.01 15.98
CA CYS A 33 -0.18 -29.99 14.92
C CYS A 33 1.13 -30.00 14.13
N ILE A 34 2.29 -30.15 14.77
CA ILE A 34 3.57 -30.32 14.05
C ILE A 34 3.54 -31.57 13.16
N ASN A 35 3.04 -32.71 13.65
CA ASN A 35 2.95 -33.93 12.87
C ASN A 35 1.98 -33.78 11.67
N GLY A 36 0.89 -33.03 11.85
CA GLY A 36 -0.09 -32.76 10.80
C GLY A 36 0.51 -32.05 9.58
N LEU A 37 1.56 -31.24 9.76
CA LEU A 37 2.30 -30.60 8.66
C LEU A 37 2.98 -31.61 7.72
N SER A 38 3.13 -32.87 8.11
CA SER A 38 3.70 -33.93 7.26
C SER A 38 2.64 -34.79 6.56
N SER A 39 1.34 -34.47 6.70
CA SER A 39 0.27 -35.24 6.08
C SER A 39 0.35 -35.23 4.55
N SER A 40 0.01 -36.36 3.93
CA SER A 40 -0.15 -36.44 2.48
C SER A 40 -1.31 -35.57 1.97
N ASN A 41 -2.33 -35.31 2.81
CA ASN A 41 -3.47 -34.50 2.46
C ASN A 41 -3.16 -33.00 2.71
N PRO A 42 -3.27 -32.12 1.70
CA PRO A 42 -3.07 -30.69 1.88
C PRO A 42 -4.00 -30.04 2.92
N MET A 43 -5.23 -30.55 3.08
CA MET A 43 -6.17 -30.00 4.06
C MET A 43 -5.66 -30.19 5.49
N ASP A 44 -5.18 -31.39 5.83
CA ASP A 44 -4.63 -31.65 7.17
C ASP A 44 -3.40 -30.77 7.43
N ARG A 45 -2.55 -30.52 6.41
CA ARG A 45 -1.39 -29.62 6.54
C ARG A 45 -1.82 -28.16 6.74
N TYR A 46 -2.88 -27.72 6.05
CA TYR A 46 -3.48 -26.40 6.23
C TYR A 46 -4.01 -26.24 7.67
N GLU A 47 -4.79 -27.20 8.15
CA GLU A 47 -5.35 -27.19 9.51
C GLU A 47 -4.25 -27.24 10.57
N ALA A 48 -3.19 -28.01 10.31
CA ALA A 48 -1.99 -28.05 11.15
C ALA A 48 -1.30 -26.69 11.23
N ALA A 49 -1.08 -26.01 10.10
CA ALA A 49 -0.50 -24.67 10.09
C ALA A 49 -1.38 -23.66 10.84
N TYR A 50 -2.69 -23.71 10.64
CA TYR A 50 -3.65 -22.87 11.37
C TYR A 50 -3.64 -23.15 12.88
N CYS A 51 -3.62 -24.43 13.28
CA CYS A 51 -3.46 -24.81 14.68
C CYS A 51 -2.19 -24.19 15.30
N LEU A 52 -1.06 -24.21 14.57
CA LEU A 52 0.22 -23.68 15.05
C LEU A 52 0.22 -22.16 15.25
N SER A 53 -0.75 -21.42 14.69
CA SER A 53 -0.89 -19.98 14.95
C SER A 53 -1.26 -19.67 16.41
N SER A 54 -1.90 -20.62 17.10
CA SER A 54 -2.27 -20.50 18.52
C SER A 54 -1.09 -20.72 19.47
N PHE A 55 0.07 -21.19 18.97
CA PHE A 55 1.27 -21.46 19.76
C PHE A 55 2.32 -20.35 19.63
N LYS A 56 1.88 -19.09 19.73
CA LYS A 56 2.74 -17.89 19.60
C LYS A 56 3.90 -17.93 20.60
N GLY A 57 5.10 -17.60 20.14
CA GLY A 57 6.32 -17.62 20.96
C GLY A 57 6.88 -19.01 21.27
N ASN A 58 6.27 -20.08 20.75
CA ASN A 58 6.83 -21.42 20.88
C ASN A 58 7.85 -21.70 19.76
N GLU A 59 9.10 -21.92 20.16
CA GLU A 59 10.21 -22.18 19.22
C GLU A 59 9.95 -23.37 18.28
N LYS A 60 9.37 -24.47 18.79
CA LYS A 60 9.12 -25.65 17.97
C LYS A 60 8.01 -25.42 16.95
N ALA A 61 6.96 -24.69 17.33
CA ALA A 61 5.89 -24.29 16.41
C ALA A 61 6.45 -23.38 15.31
N PHE A 62 7.25 -22.39 15.71
CA PHE A 62 7.88 -21.45 14.79
C PHE A 62 8.80 -22.14 13.77
N GLU A 63 9.71 -23.00 14.23
CA GLU A 63 10.60 -23.75 13.33
C GLU A 63 9.84 -24.71 12.40
N ALA A 64 8.78 -25.35 12.90
CA ALA A 64 7.92 -26.21 12.08
C ALA A 64 7.22 -25.40 10.97
N LEU A 65 6.68 -24.22 11.29
CA LEU A 65 6.09 -23.30 10.31
C LEU A 65 7.15 -22.82 9.29
N LEU A 66 8.34 -22.39 9.75
CA LEU A 66 9.42 -21.97 8.87
C LEU A 66 9.92 -23.06 7.92
N SER A 67 9.82 -24.33 8.30
CA SER A 67 10.15 -25.46 7.43
C SER A 67 9.07 -25.72 6.38
N SER A 68 7.83 -25.31 6.64
CA SER A 68 6.65 -25.54 5.79
C SER A 68 6.35 -24.40 4.81
N LEU A 69 7.11 -23.31 4.84
CA LEU A 69 6.96 -22.16 3.93
C LEU A 69 7.08 -22.51 2.44
N HIS A 70 7.70 -23.65 2.10
CA HIS A 70 7.87 -24.12 0.73
C HIS A 70 6.95 -25.29 0.38
N ASP A 71 5.81 -25.40 1.06
CA ASP A 71 4.82 -26.41 0.73
C ASP A 71 4.41 -26.32 -0.75
N LYS A 72 4.19 -27.48 -1.37
CA LYS A 72 3.77 -27.58 -2.78
C LYS A 72 2.38 -26.98 -3.02
N ASP A 73 1.54 -26.92 -1.99
CA ASP A 73 0.18 -26.41 -2.04
C ASP A 73 0.13 -24.92 -1.62
N SER A 74 -0.45 -24.08 -2.47
CA SER A 74 -0.56 -22.62 -2.29
C SER A 74 -1.35 -22.25 -1.04
N TRP A 75 -2.42 -22.99 -0.72
CA TRP A 75 -3.25 -22.73 0.45
C TRP A 75 -2.54 -23.10 1.74
N VAL A 76 -1.73 -24.16 1.73
CA VAL A 76 -0.88 -24.51 2.87
C VAL A 76 0.15 -23.41 3.11
N ARG A 77 0.83 -22.90 2.07
CA ARG A 77 1.76 -21.77 2.21
C ARG A 77 1.08 -20.52 2.76
N PHE A 78 -0.13 -20.21 2.29
CA PHE A 78 -0.94 -19.12 2.80
C PHE A 78 -1.24 -19.28 4.31
N ALA A 79 -1.66 -20.47 4.76
CA ALA A 79 -1.90 -20.74 6.18
C ALA A 79 -0.62 -20.63 7.01
N VAL A 80 0.51 -21.13 6.49
CA VAL A 80 1.82 -21.01 7.16
C VAL A 80 2.23 -19.54 7.31
N LEU A 81 2.04 -18.72 6.27
CA LEU A 81 2.33 -17.28 6.34
C LEU A 81 1.44 -16.56 7.36
N ASN A 82 0.13 -16.83 7.38
CA ASN A 82 -0.76 -16.25 8.40
C ASN A 82 -0.35 -16.67 9.81
N ALA A 83 0.05 -17.93 10.01
CA ALA A 83 0.56 -18.38 11.29
C ALA A 83 1.87 -17.69 11.66
N LEU A 84 2.80 -17.48 10.73
CA LEU A 84 4.04 -16.74 10.98
C LEU A 84 3.79 -15.25 11.25
N GLU A 85 2.82 -14.63 10.59
CA GLU A 85 2.34 -13.28 10.92
C GLU A 85 1.85 -13.23 12.37
N ASP A 86 1.06 -14.22 12.78
CA ASP A 86 0.56 -14.35 14.14
C ASP A 86 1.67 -14.45 15.19
N HIS A 87 2.78 -15.11 14.85
CA HIS A 87 3.98 -15.21 15.69
C HIS A 87 4.78 -13.90 15.71
N GLY A 88 4.88 -13.19 14.58
CA GLY A 88 5.54 -11.88 14.47
C GLY A 88 7.04 -11.89 14.74
N ASP A 89 7.70 -13.04 14.60
CA ASP A 89 9.12 -13.20 14.86
C ASP A 89 9.96 -12.81 13.63
N SER A 90 10.86 -11.85 13.81
CA SER A 90 11.72 -11.32 12.75
C SER A 90 12.66 -12.35 12.12
N ARG A 91 12.98 -13.44 12.81
CA ARG A 91 13.78 -14.54 12.26
C ARG A 91 13.16 -15.17 11.02
N ALA A 92 11.87 -14.95 10.77
CA ALA A 92 11.18 -15.42 9.57
C ALA A 92 11.56 -14.63 8.31
N TYR A 93 12.05 -13.38 8.45
CA TYR A 93 12.27 -12.46 7.33
C TYR A 93 13.11 -13.05 6.18
N PRO A 94 14.28 -13.68 6.41
CA PRO A 94 15.09 -14.22 5.31
C PRO A 94 14.34 -15.27 4.48
N LYS A 95 13.55 -16.13 5.13
CA LYS A 95 12.75 -17.16 4.45
C LYS A 95 11.55 -16.57 3.73
N ILE A 96 10.86 -15.60 4.33
CA ILE A 96 9.72 -14.90 3.70
C ILE A 96 10.19 -14.11 2.47
N LYS A 97 11.32 -13.40 2.57
CA LYS A 97 11.95 -12.71 1.44
C LYS A 97 12.31 -13.69 0.31
N ASN A 98 12.89 -14.84 0.64
CA ASN A 98 13.18 -15.85 -0.37
C ASN A 98 11.90 -16.40 -1.01
N LEU A 99 10.83 -16.59 -0.23
CA LEU A 99 9.54 -17.02 -0.74
C LEU A 99 8.92 -15.98 -1.68
N LEU A 100 9.02 -14.67 -1.38
CA LEU A 100 8.54 -13.60 -2.26
C LEU A 100 9.10 -13.73 -3.68
N TRP A 101 10.40 -14.00 -3.78
CA TRP A 101 11.09 -14.18 -5.06
C TRP A 101 10.95 -15.59 -5.65
N GLY A 102 10.64 -16.60 -4.83
CA GLY A 102 10.33 -17.95 -5.30
C GLY A 102 8.93 -18.06 -5.91
N SER A 103 7.93 -17.38 -5.32
CA SER A 103 6.60 -17.20 -5.89
C SER A 103 6.63 -16.35 -7.16
N TYR A 104 7.62 -15.46 -7.29
CA TYR A 104 7.92 -14.78 -8.55
C TYR A 104 8.62 -15.71 -9.54
N HIS A 105 7.85 -16.56 -10.22
CA HIS A 105 8.36 -17.33 -11.37
C HIS A 105 7.43 -17.24 -12.59
N PRO A 106 7.38 -16.09 -13.30
CA PRO A 106 6.49 -15.86 -14.44
C PRO A 106 6.70 -16.84 -15.62
N LYS A 107 7.80 -17.60 -15.64
CA LYS A 107 8.15 -18.48 -16.77
C LYS A 107 7.70 -19.95 -16.63
N TYR A 108 7.19 -20.41 -15.47
CA TYR A 108 6.90 -21.86 -15.26
C TYR A 108 5.55 -22.19 -14.58
N MET A 109 4.61 -21.26 -14.47
CA MET A 109 3.30 -21.60 -13.91
C MET A 109 2.23 -21.66 -15.01
N GLU A 110 1.48 -22.77 -15.02
CA GLU A 110 0.23 -22.86 -15.79
C GLU A 110 -0.70 -21.71 -15.38
N GLU A 111 -1.37 -21.07 -16.34
CA GLU A 111 -2.13 -19.81 -16.14
C GLU A 111 -3.12 -19.85 -14.96
N PHE A 112 -3.68 -21.02 -14.63
CA PHE A 112 -4.65 -21.18 -13.54
C PHE A 112 -4.01 -21.14 -12.13
N SER A 113 -2.69 -21.35 -12.01
CA SER A 113 -1.96 -21.30 -10.73
C SER A 113 -1.68 -19.86 -10.27
N LEU A 114 -1.76 -18.88 -11.15
CA LEU A 114 -1.30 -17.51 -10.91
C LEU A 114 -2.25 -16.69 -10.02
N PHE A 115 -3.55 -16.98 -10.06
CA PHE A 115 -4.54 -16.33 -9.21
C PHE A 115 -4.36 -16.71 -7.73
N GLU A 116 -4.10 -17.99 -7.44
CA GLU A 116 -3.91 -18.48 -6.07
C GLU A 116 -2.61 -17.93 -5.45
N GLU A 117 -1.55 -17.78 -6.26
CA GLU A 117 -0.29 -17.17 -5.80
C GLU A 117 -0.47 -15.72 -5.35
N ASN A 118 -1.41 -14.95 -5.90
CA ASN A 118 -1.65 -13.58 -5.43
C ASN A 118 -2.06 -13.55 -3.96
N PHE A 119 -2.82 -14.53 -3.46
CA PHE A 119 -3.14 -14.62 -2.03
C PHE A 119 -1.89 -14.91 -1.19
N VAL A 120 -1.00 -15.77 -1.69
CA VAL A 120 0.28 -16.05 -1.05
C VAL A 120 1.14 -14.79 -1.00
N ILE A 121 1.28 -14.07 -2.11
CA ILE A 121 2.06 -12.81 -2.19
C ILE A 121 1.46 -11.74 -1.27
N SER A 122 0.13 -11.59 -1.21
CA SER A 122 -0.51 -10.71 -0.25
C SER A 122 -0.20 -11.10 1.20
N ALA A 123 -0.25 -12.39 1.54
CA ALA A 123 0.11 -12.88 2.88
C ALA A 123 1.60 -12.65 3.19
N ILE A 124 2.48 -12.79 2.19
CA ILE A 124 3.90 -12.44 2.31
C ILE A 124 4.06 -10.98 2.72
N PHE A 125 3.41 -10.04 2.02
CA PHE A 125 3.51 -8.62 2.37
C PHE A 125 2.95 -8.31 3.76
N LYS A 126 1.80 -8.87 4.13
CA LYS A 126 1.26 -8.73 5.51
C LYS A 126 2.25 -9.22 6.55
N THR A 127 2.82 -10.41 6.33
CA THR A 127 3.82 -10.99 7.22
C THR A 127 5.07 -10.11 7.29
N LEU A 128 5.56 -9.58 6.15
CA LEU A 128 6.69 -8.65 6.09
C LEU A 128 6.45 -7.38 6.91
N GLY A 129 5.25 -6.81 6.84
CA GLY A 129 4.86 -5.67 7.67
C GLY A 129 4.87 -6.01 9.16
N LYS A 130 4.41 -7.22 9.50
CA LYS A 130 4.29 -7.69 10.88
C LYS A 130 5.62 -8.05 11.53
N VAL A 131 6.56 -8.66 10.80
CA VAL A 131 7.90 -8.99 11.32
C VAL A 131 8.76 -7.76 11.55
N GLY A 132 8.41 -6.62 10.95
CA GLY A 132 8.99 -5.31 11.30
C GLY A 132 10.39 -5.03 10.75
N GLU A 133 10.91 -5.86 9.84
CA GLU A 133 12.26 -5.68 9.28
C GLU A 133 12.32 -4.53 8.28
N LYS A 134 13.14 -3.50 8.56
CA LYS A 134 13.24 -2.28 7.73
C LYS A 134 13.65 -2.60 6.28
N GLU A 135 14.50 -3.62 6.09
CA GLU A 135 14.93 -4.10 4.78
C GLU A 135 13.75 -4.61 3.92
N ALA A 136 12.62 -4.98 4.52
CA ALA A 136 11.41 -5.34 3.80
C ALA A 136 10.83 -4.16 2.99
N ILE A 137 11.06 -2.92 3.42
CA ILE A 137 10.61 -1.70 2.71
C ILE A 137 11.25 -1.66 1.32
N ARG A 138 12.58 -1.77 1.25
CA ARG A 138 13.33 -1.75 -0.01
C ARG A 138 13.01 -2.96 -0.88
N GLU A 139 12.85 -4.13 -0.27
CA GLU A 139 12.49 -5.33 -1.01
C GLU A 139 11.10 -5.21 -1.64
N THR A 140 10.16 -4.55 -0.96
CA THR A 140 8.81 -4.26 -1.49
C THR A 140 8.90 -3.39 -2.76
N PHE A 141 9.59 -2.25 -2.71
CA PHE A 141 9.75 -1.41 -3.90
C PHE A 141 10.46 -2.15 -5.04
N LYS A 142 11.50 -2.91 -4.72
CA LYS A 142 12.25 -3.71 -5.70
C LYS A 142 11.37 -4.77 -6.35
N TYR A 143 10.49 -5.43 -5.59
CA TYR A 143 9.53 -6.40 -6.13
C TYR A 143 8.66 -5.78 -7.21
N PHE A 144 8.01 -4.64 -6.93
CA PHE A 144 7.15 -3.94 -7.90
C PHE A 144 7.93 -3.40 -9.11
N LYS A 145 9.16 -2.92 -8.90
CA LYS A 145 10.04 -2.44 -9.98
C LYS A 145 10.43 -3.56 -10.95
N LYS A 146 10.56 -4.79 -10.46
CA LYS A 146 10.91 -5.97 -11.27
C LYS A 146 9.69 -6.63 -11.93
N GLN A 147 8.46 -6.26 -11.57
CA GLN A 147 7.28 -6.75 -12.26
C GLN A 147 7.27 -6.26 -13.71
N PRO A 148 6.83 -7.10 -14.67
CA PRO A 148 6.72 -6.68 -16.06
C PRO A 148 5.75 -5.50 -16.19
N ASP A 149 5.92 -4.69 -17.23
CA ASP A 149 4.99 -3.60 -17.57
C ASP A 149 3.59 -4.17 -17.89
N GLU A 150 3.53 -5.40 -18.42
CA GLU A 150 2.32 -6.12 -18.76
C GLU A 150 2.24 -7.44 -17.97
N LEU A 151 1.19 -7.58 -17.15
CA LEU A 151 0.80 -8.80 -16.46
C LEU A 151 -0.20 -9.59 -17.32
N SER A 152 -0.16 -10.92 -17.27
CA SER A 152 -1.21 -11.73 -17.91
C SER A 152 -2.55 -11.53 -17.21
N THR A 153 -3.66 -11.81 -17.90
CA THR A 153 -5.03 -11.68 -17.35
C THR A 153 -5.21 -12.42 -16.01
N ALA A 154 -4.56 -13.56 -15.84
CA ALA A 154 -4.59 -14.33 -14.59
C ALA A 154 -3.89 -13.63 -13.42
N TRP A 155 -2.80 -12.90 -13.67
CA TRP A 155 -2.11 -12.09 -12.65
C TRP A 155 -2.92 -10.85 -12.26
N ILE A 156 -3.63 -10.24 -13.21
CA ILE A 156 -4.45 -9.05 -12.97
C ILE A 156 -5.50 -9.33 -11.88
N LEU A 157 -6.07 -10.54 -11.88
CA LEU A 157 -7.03 -10.95 -10.86
C LEU A 157 -6.33 -11.11 -9.51
N GLY A 158 -6.61 -10.20 -8.57
CA GLY A 158 -5.99 -10.20 -7.24
C GLY A 158 -4.75 -9.31 -7.11
N TRP A 159 -4.27 -8.70 -8.20
CA TRP A 159 -3.14 -7.77 -8.16
C TRP A 159 -3.37 -6.58 -7.24
N ASP A 160 -4.60 -6.04 -7.23
CA ASP A 160 -4.96 -4.96 -6.29
C ASP A 160 -4.81 -5.42 -4.83
N GLY A 161 -5.17 -6.66 -4.51
CA GLY A 161 -4.96 -7.23 -3.18
C GLY A 161 -3.47 -7.39 -2.81
N VAL A 162 -2.60 -7.63 -3.79
CA VAL A 162 -1.15 -7.64 -3.59
C VAL A 162 -0.63 -6.23 -3.33
N LYS A 163 -1.03 -5.24 -4.14
CA LYS A 163 -0.67 -3.84 -3.95
C LYS A 163 -1.15 -3.32 -2.60
N ASP A 164 -2.39 -3.59 -2.22
CA ASP A 164 -2.97 -3.13 -0.95
C ASP A 164 -2.27 -3.76 0.26
N ALA A 165 -1.98 -5.06 0.22
CA ALA A 165 -1.20 -5.71 1.27
C ALA A 165 0.21 -5.12 1.42
N ALA A 166 0.88 -4.81 0.31
CA ALA A 166 2.17 -4.14 0.32
C ALA A 166 2.07 -2.69 0.85
N GLN A 167 1.02 -1.95 0.49
CA GLN A 167 0.76 -0.63 1.04
C GLN A 167 0.63 -0.69 2.56
N ASP A 168 -0.19 -1.60 3.08
CA ASP A 168 -0.44 -1.74 4.51
C ASP A 168 0.85 -2.12 5.25
N ALA A 169 1.64 -3.04 4.68
CA ALA A 169 2.94 -3.40 5.21
C ALA A 169 3.90 -2.20 5.28
N LEU A 170 3.98 -1.41 4.20
CA LEU A 170 4.81 -0.20 4.17
C LEU A 170 4.35 0.85 5.18
N LEU A 171 3.04 1.04 5.37
CA LEU A 171 2.50 1.97 6.36
C LEU A 171 2.89 1.57 7.79
N VAL A 172 2.94 0.28 8.08
CA VAL A 172 3.43 -0.23 9.38
C VAL A 172 4.92 0.01 9.52
N LEU A 173 5.71 -0.40 8.52
CA LEU A 173 7.18 -0.36 8.55
C LEU A 173 7.74 1.07 8.57
N LEU A 174 7.04 2.02 7.94
CA LEU A 174 7.46 3.41 7.81
C LEU A 174 6.91 4.34 8.90
N LYS A 175 6.10 3.82 9.83
CA LYS A 175 5.44 4.62 10.87
C LYS A 175 6.43 5.52 11.64
N ASP A 176 7.60 4.97 11.96
CA ASP A 176 8.66 5.63 12.73
C ASP A 176 9.91 5.92 11.89
N ALA A 177 9.77 5.97 10.56
CA ALA A 177 10.86 6.32 9.66
C ALA A 177 11.25 7.80 9.82
N SER A 178 12.57 8.06 9.83
CA SER A 178 13.12 9.41 9.82
C SER A 178 12.88 10.11 8.48
N GLN A 179 12.96 11.45 8.49
CA GLN A 179 12.86 12.25 7.27
C GLN A 179 13.93 11.84 6.23
N GLU A 180 15.17 11.60 6.66
CA GLU A 180 16.27 11.18 5.80
C GLU A 180 16.03 9.80 5.18
N GLU A 181 15.52 8.84 5.96
CA GLU A 181 15.12 7.52 5.45
C GLU A 181 14.02 7.66 4.39
N LEU A 182 12.97 8.46 4.65
CA LEU A 182 11.89 8.69 3.70
C LEU A 182 12.39 9.34 2.40
N ARG A 183 13.29 10.33 2.49
CA ARG A 183 13.93 10.96 1.32
C ARG A 183 14.75 9.95 0.51
N SER A 184 15.59 9.16 1.17
CA SER A 184 16.40 8.12 0.50
C SER A 184 15.49 7.11 -0.20
N LEU A 185 14.49 6.60 0.50
CA LEU A 185 13.54 5.63 -0.05
C LEU A 185 12.76 6.19 -1.23
N TYR A 186 12.29 7.44 -1.13
CA TYR A 186 11.62 8.10 -2.23
C TYR A 186 12.53 8.24 -3.43
N ALA A 187 13.77 8.71 -3.26
CA ALA A 187 14.75 8.83 -4.35
C ALA A 187 15.04 7.48 -5.04
N GLU A 188 15.15 6.39 -4.27
CA GLU A 188 15.38 5.03 -4.77
C GLU A 188 14.17 4.46 -5.56
N SER A 189 12.96 4.93 -5.26
CA SER A 189 11.70 4.38 -5.77
C SER A 189 10.89 5.32 -6.67
N LYS A 190 11.32 6.57 -6.84
CA LYS A 190 10.60 7.61 -7.62
C LYS A 190 10.24 7.17 -9.03
N ASP A 191 11.04 6.30 -9.65
CA ASP A 191 10.75 5.78 -10.98
C ASP A 191 9.48 4.92 -11.03
N LEU A 192 9.07 4.28 -9.92
CA LEU A 192 7.76 3.64 -9.82
C LEU A 192 6.62 4.65 -9.93
N LEU A 193 6.77 5.83 -9.32
CA LEU A 193 5.79 6.91 -9.39
C LEU A 193 5.70 7.51 -10.82
N LEU A 194 6.81 7.49 -11.56
CA LEU A 194 6.90 8.00 -12.93
C LEU A 194 6.57 6.97 -14.01
N ALA A 195 6.67 5.67 -13.72
CA ALA A 195 6.34 4.58 -14.64
C ALA A 195 4.90 4.68 -15.18
N GLU A 196 4.06 5.38 -14.43
CA GLU A 196 2.69 5.76 -14.72
C GLU A 196 2.49 6.63 -15.98
N GLN A 197 3.54 7.10 -16.64
CA GLN A 197 3.35 7.92 -17.84
C GLN A 197 2.99 7.08 -19.09
N LYS A 198 3.21 5.76 -19.06
CA LYS A 198 3.02 4.87 -20.21
C LYS A 198 1.57 4.42 -20.38
N THR A 199 1.11 4.31 -21.63
CA THR A 199 -0.23 3.79 -21.95
C THR A 199 -0.22 2.27 -21.83
N PRO A 200 -1.11 1.64 -21.04
CA PRO A 200 -1.17 0.19 -21.02
C PRO A 200 -1.91 -0.33 -22.27
N LEU A 201 -1.35 -1.33 -22.95
CA LEU A 201 -2.17 -2.31 -23.66
C LEU A 201 -2.84 -3.18 -22.58
N PHE A 202 -4.17 -3.31 -22.61
CA PHE A 202 -4.95 -4.16 -21.69
C PHE A 202 -5.17 -3.70 -20.23
N GLY A 203 -4.92 -2.42 -19.90
CA GLY A 203 -5.52 -1.81 -18.71
C GLY A 203 -4.90 -2.17 -17.35
N ILE A 204 -3.59 -2.46 -17.29
CA ILE A 204 -2.88 -2.38 -16.00
C ILE A 204 -2.59 -0.91 -15.74
N GLU A 205 -3.41 -0.33 -14.89
CA GLU A 205 -3.51 1.12 -14.73
C GLU A 205 -2.39 1.73 -13.91
N ASP A 206 -1.77 0.98 -13.00
CA ASP A 206 -0.61 1.40 -12.23
C ASP A 206 0.16 0.19 -11.68
N LYS A 207 1.50 0.20 -11.72
CA LYS A 207 2.29 -0.94 -11.20
C LYS A 207 2.18 -1.04 -9.68
N PHE A 208 2.34 0.09 -9.01
CA PHE A 208 2.28 0.27 -7.56
C PHE A 208 2.21 1.76 -7.17
N ALA A 209 2.13 2.66 -8.15
CA ALA A 209 2.39 4.07 -7.93
C ALA A 209 1.32 4.73 -7.08
N LYS A 210 0.06 4.27 -7.17
CA LYS A 210 -1.02 4.77 -6.32
C LYS A 210 -0.75 4.44 -4.86
N GLN A 211 -0.43 3.19 -4.54
CA GLN A 211 -0.12 2.75 -3.18
C GLN A 211 1.15 3.45 -2.65
N MET A 212 2.19 3.56 -3.49
CA MET A 212 3.40 4.33 -3.15
C MET A 212 3.08 5.79 -2.82
N ALA A 213 2.27 6.46 -3.65
CA ALA A 213 1.85 7.84 -3.39
C ALA A 213 1.10 7.95 -2.05
N THR A 214 0.15 7.06 -1.79
CA THR A 214 -0.58 7.00 -0.51
C THR A 214 0.36 6.85 0.68
N VAL A 215 1.36 5.97 0.59
CA VAL A 215 2.35 5.74 1.65
C VAL A 215 3.10 7.03 1.97
N PHE A 216 3.69 7.69 0.97
CA PHE A 216 4.45 8.93 1.19
C PHE A 216 3.57 10.10 1.65
N LEU A 217 2.33 10.21 1.16
CA LEU A 217 1.38 11.21 1.64
C LEU A 217 0.98 10.97 3.11
N LYS A 218 0.89 9.71 3.55
CA LYS A 218 0.61 9.37 4.96
C LYS A 218 1.80 9.66 5.87
N SER A 219 3.02 9.62 5.33
CA SER A 219 4.26 10.03 6.02
C SER A 219 4.61 11.52 5.84
N SER A 220 3.65 12.34 5.39
CA SER A 220 3.89 13.75 5.06
C SER A 220 4.25 14.63 6.26
N ALA A 221 3.84 14.25 7.48
CA ALA A 221 4.24 14.95 8.69
C ALA A 221 5.75 14.81 8.96
N GLN A 222 6.34 13.66 8.61
CA GLN A 222 7.77 13.38 8.78
C GLN A 222 8.62 13.94 7.62
N ALA A 223 8.08 13.96 6.40
CA ALA A 223 8.77 14.48 5.21
C ALA A 223 7.84 15.34 4.32
N PRO A 224 7.57 16.59 4.71
CA PRO A 224 6.66 17.49 3.97
C PRO A 224 7.12 17.82 2.55
N ASP A 225 8.44 17.83 2.33
CA ASP A 225 9.09 18.03 1.04
C ASP A 225 8.86 16.85 0.08
N VAL A 226 9.00 15.61 0.59
CA VAL A 226 8.71 14.40 -0.19
C VAL A 226 7.22 14.36 -0.58
N ALA A 227 6.33 14.67 0.36
CA ALA A 227 4.89 14.72 0.07
C ALA A 227 4.55 15.80 -0.97
N ALA A 228 5.21 16.95 -0.92
CA ALA A 228 5.06 18.00 -1.92
C ALA A 228 5.53 17.57 -3.30
N GLU A 229 6.65 16.86 -3.40
CA GLU A 229 7.15 16.33 -4.67
C GLU A 229 6.24 15.24 -5.24
N VAL A 230 5.70 14.38 -4.38
CA VAL A 230 4.66 13.40 -4.76
C VAL A 230 3.45 14.13 -5.35
N LEU A 231 2.86 15.10 -4.63
CA LEU A 231 1.71 15.85 -5.13
C LEU A 231 2.03 16.62 -6.42
N SER A 232 3.20 17.25 -6.53
CA SER A 232 3.62 17.92 -7.77
C SER A 232 3.68 16.94 -8.94
N THR A 233 4.27 15.76 -8.74
CA THR A 233 4.34 14.72 -9.76
C THR A 233 2.94 14.27 -10.18
N LEU A 234 2.06 14.02 -9.21
CA LEU A 234 0.66 13.67 -9.48
C LEU A 234 -0.02 14.77 -10.30
N VAL A 235 0.03 16.03 -9.85
CA VAL A 235 -0.69 17.17 -10.43
C VAL A 235 -0.16 17.58 -11.80
N ASN A 236 1.13 17.42 -12.06
CA ASN A 236 1.74 17.88 -13.31
C ASN A 236 1.95 16.76 -14.33
N GLN A 237 2.19 15.51 -13.90
CA GLN A 237 2.65 14.45 -14.80
C GLN A 237 1.66 13.29 -15.00
N TRP A 238 0.77 13.01 -14.04
CA TRP A 238 -0.18 11.90 -14.18
C TRP A 238 -1.34 12.17 -15.14
N ARG A 239 -1.95 11.11 -15.68
CA ARG A 239 -3.20 11.23 -16.47
C ARG A 239 -4.38 11.58 -15.57
N ASN A 240 -5.33 12.35 -16.11
CA ASN A 240 -6.51 12.81 -15.36
C ASN A 240 -7.37 11.66 -14.82
N THR A 241 -7.51 10.56 -15.57
CA THR A 241 -8.24 9.36 -15.16
C THR A 241 -7.65 8.74 -13.89
N TRP A 242 -6.34 8.84 -13.70
CA TRP A 242 -5.64 8.23 -12.58
C TRP A 242 -5.58 9.14 -11.37
N ARG A 243 -5.42 10.45 -11.60
CA ARG A 243 -5.65 11.47 -10.56
C ARG A 243 -7.03 11.28 -9.92
N LYS A 244 -8.06 11.01 -10.74
CA LYS A 244 -9.41 10.70 -10.25
C LYS A 244 -9.44 9.45 -9.37
N LYS A 245 -8.91 8.32 -9.84
CA LYS A 245 -8.89 7.05 -9.08
C LYS A 245 -8.12 7.13 -7.77
N LEU A 246 -7.01 7.87 -7.78
CA LEU A 246 -6.25 8.17 -6.57
C LEU A 246 -7.07 9.05 -5.63
N ALA A 247 -7.64 10.16 -6.14
CA ALA A 247 -8.47 11.06 -5.35
C ALA A 247 -9.63 10.32 -4.65
N GLU A 248 -10.33 9.43 -5.36
CA GLU A 248 -11.39 8.59 -4.80
C GLU A 248 -10.92 7.63 -3.71
N SER A 249 -9.62 7.28 -3.68
CA SER A 249 -9.02 6.40 -2.68
C SER A 249 -8.35 7.12 -1.51
N LEU A 250 -8.21 8.45 -1.57
CA LEU A 250 -7.62 9.28 -0.54
C LEU A 250 -8.74 10.01 0.22
N PRO A 251 -9.53 9.32 1.09
CA PRO A 251 -10.55 10.01 1.87
C PRO A 251 -9.89 11.06 2.77
N SER A 252 -10.42 12.28 2.78
CA SER A 252 -10.08 13.43 3.65
C SER A 252 -8.79 13.26 4.47
N GLN A 253 -7.66 13.19 3.77
CA GLN A 253 -6.39 12.85 4.41
C GLN A 253 -5.71 14.14 4.86
N ILE A 254 -5.29 14.19 6.13
CA ILE A 254 -4.44 15.28 6.61
C ILE A 254 -3.04 15.08 6.01
N VAL A 255 -2.54 16.11 5.31
CA VAL A 255 -1.19 16.13 4.75
C VAL A 255 -0.46 17.39 5.19
N THR A 256 0.85 17.27 5.37
CA THR A 256 1.76 18.39 5.61
C THR A 256 2.67 18.56 4.40
N LEU A 257 2.73 19.75 3.83
CA LEU A 257 3.44 20.02 2.58
C LEU A 257 4.39 21.19 2.77
N GLN A 258 5.58 21.07 2.18
CA GLN A 258 6.52 22.17 2.05
C GLN A 258 6.44 22.76 0.64
N GLY A 259 6.54 24.08 0.53
CA GLY A 259 6.70 24.74 -0.76
C GLY A 259 6.55 26.25 -0.65
N LYS A 260 6.58 26.92 -1.81
CA LYS A 260 6.42 28.37 -1.89
C LYS A 260 4.96 28.74 -2.07
N LEU A 261 4.45 29.67 -1.25
CA LEU A 261 3.08 30.14 -1.34
C LEU A 261 2.97 31.28 -2.35
N GLU A 262 2.24 31.07 -3.45
CA GLU A 262 2.02 32.08 -4.49
C GLU A 262 0.54 32.45 -4.63
N ASP A 263 0.30 33.70 -5.04
CA ASP A 263 -1.05 34.17 -5.33
C ASP A 263 -1.54 33.69 -6.70
N GLN A 264 -2.78 33.19 -6.80
CA GLN A 264 -3.43 32.96 -8.11
C GLN A 264 -4.14 34.19 -8.66
N GLY A 265 -4.34 35.24 -7.86
CA GLY A 265 -5.08 36.44 -8.25
C GLY A 265 -6.53 36.17 -8.65
N LYS A 266 -7.14 35.04 -8.24
CA LYS A 266 -8.51 34.65 -8.60
C LYS A 266 -9.28 34.13 -7.38
N PHE A 267 -10.45 34.72 -7.15
CA PHE A 267 -11.42 34.31 -6.13
C PHE A 267 -12.50 33.43 -6.77
N ILE A 268 -12.93 32.37 -6.07
CA ILE A 268 -14.15 31.62 -6.43
C ILE A 268 -15.16 31.79 -5.29
N GLY A 269 -16.08 32.75 -5.43
CA GLY A 269 -17.08 33.03 -4.40
C GLY A 269 -16.43 33.49 -3.08
N ARG A 270 -16.70 32.77 -1.97
CA ARG A 270 -16.11 33.02 -0.65
C ARG A 270 -14.80 32.25 -0.38
N LEU A 271 -14.27 31.53 -1.37
CA LEU A 271 -13.02 30.79 -1.22
C LEU A 271 -11.85 31.56 -1.85
N GLY A 272 -10.82 31.80 -1.04
CA GLY A 272 -9.51 32.22 -1.50
C GLY A 272 -8.78 31.06 -2.16
N GLN A 273 -8.14 31.32 -3.30
CA GLN A 273 -7.28 30.34 -3.98
C GLN A 273 -5.84 30.82 -4.02
N LEU A 274 -4.96 30.07 -3.39
CA LEU A 274 -3.51 30.23 -3.48
C LEU A 274 -2.91 28.99 -4.15
N ARG A 275 -1.66 29.11 -4.59
CA ARG A 275 -0.86 27.96 -5.06
C ARG A 275 0.22 27.70 -4.06
N LEU A 276 0.39 26.43 -3.73
CA LEU A 276 1.66 25.94 -3.24
C LEU A 276 2.44 25.45 -4.47
N VAL A 277 3.65 25.97 -4.67
CA VAL A 277 4.50 25.61 -5.80
C VAL A 277 5.89 25.14 -5.34
N THR A 278 6.55 24.34 -6.18
CA THR A 278 7.96 23.99 -6.00
C THR A 278 8.83 25.22 -6.24
N ASP A 279 10.12 25.13 -5.92
CA ASP A 279 11.10 26.19 -6.24
C ASP A 279 11.20 26.49 -7.74
N GLN A 280 10.84 25.51 -8.57
CA GLN A 280 10.78 25.63 -10.03
C GLN A 280 9.45 26.21 -10.54
N GLY A 281 8.51 26.54 -9.64
CA GLY A 281 7.19 27.08 -9.98
C GLY A 281 6.17 26.04 -10.44
N GLU A 282 6.48 24.75 -10.30
CA GLU A 282 5.53 23.67 -10.60
C GLU A 282 4.45 23.61 -9.53
N LEU A 283 3.21 23.32 -9.92
CA LEU A 283 2.10 23.30 -8.97
C LEU A 283 2.18 22.06 -8.07
N ILE A 284 2.31 22.25 -6.75
CA ILE A 284 2.17 21.18 -5.75
C ILE A 284 0.69 20.94 -5.47
N SER A 285 -0.03 21.99 -5.05
CA SER A 285 -1.45 21.92 -4.74
C SER A 285 -2.11 23.29 -4.86
N GLN A 286 -3.39 23.31 -5.19
CA GLN A 286 -4.24 24.45 -4.87
C GLN A 286 -4.53 24.46 -3.37
N VAL A 287 -4.43 25.63 -2.75
CA VAL A 287 -4.78 25.83 -1.34
C VAL A 287 -6.08 26.61 -1.29
N HIS A 288 -7.10 26.01 -0.67
CA HIS A 288 -8.41 26.59 -0.48
C HIS A 288 -8.60 26.97 0.99
N MET A 289 -9.17 28.16 1.20
CA MET A 289 -9.53 28.65 2.53
C MET A 289 -10.67 29.66 2.45
N ASP A 290 -11.26 29.98 3.60
CA ASP A 290 -12.23 31.07 3.71
C ASP A 290 -11.58 32.42 3.35
N VAL A 291 -12.26 33.22 2.53
CA VAL A 291 -11.84 34.57 2.13
C VAL A 291 -11.53 35.44 3.33
N GLU A 292 -12.26 35.30 4.43
CA GLU A 292 -12.06 36.12 5.63
C GLU A 292 -10.69 35.88 6.29
N ARG A 293 -10.09 34.70 6.03
CA ARG A 293 -8.79 34.31 6.56
C ARG A 293 -7.63 34.61 5.60
N LEU A 294 -7.89 35.10 4.38
CA LEU A 294 -6.83 35.36 3.38
C LEU A 294 -5.80 36.37 3.88
N SER A 295 -6.24 37.36 4.65
CA SER A 295 -5.36 38.38 5.24
C SER A 295 -4.34 37.78 6.22
N GLU A 296 -4.63 36.61 6.82
CA GLU A 296 -3.68 35.87 7.67
C GLU A 296 -2.42 35.48 6.88
N LEU A 297 -2.53 35.35 5.55
CA LEU A 297 -1.45 34.85 4.69
C LEU A 297 -0.71 35.95 3.93
N ASP A 298 -1.10 37.22 4.05
CA ASP A 298 -0.51 38.30 3.26
C ASP A 298 0.99 38.47 3.50
N THR A 299 1.43 38.21 4.73
CA THR A 299 2.86 38.25 5.10
C THR A 299 3.64 37.01 4.68
N LEU A 300 2.96 35.94 4.26
CA LEU A 300 3.53 34.65 3.86
C LEU A 300 3.59 34.49 2.33
N ARG A 301 2.97 35.39 1.57
CA ARG A 301 3.00 35.36 0.10
C ARG A 301 4.43 35.51 -0.41
N GLY A 302 4.79 34.65 -1.36
CA GLY A 302 6.12 34.59 -1.96
C GLY A 302 7.17 33.90 -1.09
N LYS A 303 6.81 33.45 0.12
CA LYS A 303 7.72 32.77 1.05
C LYS A 303 7.59 31.26 0.97
N GLU A 304 8.64 30.59 1.43
CA GLU A 304 8.62 29.16 1.69
C GLU A 304 7.88 28.88 3.00
N VAL A 305 6.96 27.92 2.95
CA VAL A 305 6.03 27.62 4.03
C VAL A 305 5.89 26.11 4.20
N VAL A 306 5.54 25.70 5.42
CA VAL A 306 4.98 24.38 5.70
C VAL A 306 3.49 24.56 5.97
N ILE A 307 2.68 23.86 5.19
CA ILE A 307 1.22 23.89 5.27
C ILE A 307 0.69 22.53 5.67
N THR A 308 -0.17 22.48 6.69
CA THR A 308 -0.96 21.29 6.99
C THR A 308 -2.42 21.55 6.65
N GLY A 309 -3.05 20.59 6.00
CA GLY A 309 -4.46 20.68 5.65
C GLY A 309 -5.05 19.34 5.27
N THR A 310 -6.34 19.34 5.03
CA THR A 310 -7.05 18.16 4.56
C THR A 310 -7.03 18.15 3.05
N LEU A 311 -6.42 17.11 2.47
CA LEU A 311 -6.46 16.85 1.04
C LEU A 311 -7.89 16.45 0.67
N GLN A 312 -8.49 17.24 -0.20
CA GLN A 312 -9.86 17.08 -0.65
C GLN A 312 -9.89 16.91 -2.17
N HIS A 313 -10.94 16.25 -2.64
CA HIS A 313 -11.28 16.26 -4.05
C HIS A 313 -12.74 16.68 -4.21
N ARG A 314 -13.03 17.47 -5.24
CA ARG A 314 -14.41 17.80 -5.61
C ARG A 314 -14.61 17.49 -7.08
N ARG A 315 -15.75 16.89 -7.41
CA ARG A 315 -16.17 16.73 -8.81
C ARG A 315 -16.45 18.13 -9.37
N GLY A 316 -15.74 18.52 -10.43
CA GLY A 316 -16.00 19.82 -11.05
C GLY A 316 -15.05 20.15 -12.20
N ARG A 317 -15.46 21.13 -13.03
CA ARG A 317 -14.57 21.73 -14.02
C ARG A 317 -13.55 22.61 -13.28
N SER A 318 -12.28 22.26 -13.35
CA SER A 318 -11.21 23.10 -12.80
C SER A 318 -10.45 23.79 -13.93
N LYS A 319 -10.07 25.06 -13.71
CA LYS A 319 -9.15 25.79 -14.60
C LYS A 319 -7.75 25.18 -14.66
N LEU A 320 -7.40 24.30 -13.71
CA LEU A 320 -6.19 23.47 -13.78
C LEU A 320 -6.31 22.33 -14.80
N TYR A 321 -7.54 21.92 -15.16
CA TYR A 321 -7.81 20.82 -16.06
C TYR A 321 -8.80 21.26 -17.17
N PRO A 322 -8.40 22.22 -18.03
CA PRO A 322 -9.32 22.90 -18.95
C PRO A 322 -9.95 22.00 -20.04
N PHE A 323 -9.51 20.75 -20.18
CA PHE A 323 -9.91 19.86 -21.28
C PHE A 323 -10.69 18.61 -20.85
N VAL A 324 -11.21 18.54 -19.62
CA VAL A 324 -11.97 17.37 -19.15
C VAL A 324 -13.29 17.77 -18.50
N GLU A 325 -14.40 17.28 -19.06
CA GLU A 325 -15.67 17.17 -18.32
C GLU A 325 -15.48 16.11 -17.22
N ASP A 326 -15.79 16.44 -15.96
CA ASP A 326 -15.55 15.59 -14.77
C ASP A 326 -14.09 15.44 -14.28
N ALA A 327 -13.36 16.55 -14.14
CA ALA A 327 -12.11 16.54 -13.37
C ALA A 327 -12.38 16.39 -11.85
N HIS A 328 -11.48 15.71 -11.16
CA HIS A 328 -11.42 15.61 -9.69
C HIS A 328 -10.13 16.31 -9.21
N PRO A 329 -10.05 17.65 -9.29
CA PRO A 329 -8.89 18.38 -8.77
C PRO A 329 -8.67 18.04 -7.29
N LEU A 330 -7.43 17.68 -6.98
CA LEU A 330 -6.94 17.65 -5.60
C LEU A 330 -6.66 19.08 -5.16
N PHE A 331 -7.18 19.45 -4.00
CA PHE A 331 -6.87 20.71 -3.36
C PHE A 331 -6.72 20.49 -1.86
N LEU A 332 -6.00 21.39 -1.22
CA LEU A 332 -5.72 21.36 0.20
C LEU A 332 -6.64 22.35 0.89
N GLU A 333 -7.55 21.87 1.73
CA GLU A 333 -8.29 22.72 2.65
C GLU A 333 -7.39 23.05 3.85
N LEU A 334 -6.98 24.31 3.93
CA LEU A 334 -5.97 24.78 4.87
C LEU A 334 -6.43 24.62 6.32
N THR A 335 -5.61 23.97 7.15
CA THR A 335 -5.80 23.93 8.61
C THR A 335 -4.78 24.84 9.30
N THR A 336 -3.49 24.63 9.07
CA THR A 336 -2.40 25.42 9.65
C THR A 336 -1.34 25.76 8.62
N ILE A 337 -0.65 26.90 8.82
CA ILE A 337 0.48 27.31 8.00
C ILE A 337 1.57 27.96 8.86
N GLN A 338 2.82 27.71 8.51
CA GLN A 338 3.99 28.31 9.17
C GLN A 338 5.02 28.70 8.10
N GLU A 339 5.65 29.86 8.27
CA GLU A 339 6.84 30.23 7.51
C GLU A 339 7.98 29.29 7.88
N MET A 340 8.73 28.79 6.89
CA MET A 340 9.95 28.06 7.21
C MET A 340 11.00 29.01 7.77
N ALA A 341 11.56 28.66 8.92
CA ALA A 341 12.72 29.36 9.43
C ALA A 341 13.86 29.20 8.41
N VAL A 342 14.32 30.30 7.84
CA VAL A 342 15.55 30.31 7.06
C VAL A 342 16.66 29.95 8.04
N GLU A 343 17.17 28.72 7.97
CA GLU A 343 18.44 28.38 8.63
C GLU A 343 19.49 29.30 8.01
N ARG A 344 19.87 30.34 8.77
CA ARG A 344 21.01 31.18 8.41
C ARG A 344 22.25 30.32 8.66
N GLU A 345 22.85 29.85 7.56
CA GLU A 345 24.18 29.20 7.56
C GLU A 345 25.24 30.01 8.32
#